data_AF-A0A958HKQ4-F1
#
_entry.id   AF-A0A958HKQ4-F1
#
_cell.length_a   1.000
_cell.length_b   1.000
_cell.length_c   1.000
_cell.angle_alpha   90.00
_cell.angle_beta   90.00
_cell.angle_gamma   90.00
#
_symmetry.space_group_name_H-M   'P 1'
#
loop_
_entity.id
_entity.type
_entity.pdbx_description
1 polymer ?
#
loop_
_entity_poly.entity_id
_entity_poly.type
_entity_poly.pdbx_seq_one_letter_code
_entity_poly.pdbx_strand_id
1 'polypeptide(L)'
;MRHSELERLVCAGAINSQFRAQLLRDPRRAAEIGFFGQGFALNQDEWELLSTIRAQDFSQFARQIGQWIDFRQHGRNVTESTLKQLALADGGYPPAVQASM
;
A
#
# COMPACT_ATOMS: atom_id res chain seq x y z
N MET A 1 5.87 -15.14 -5.07
CA MET A 1 5.99 -13.71 -4.70
C MET A 1 5.23 -12.92 -5.75
N ARG A 2 4.07 -12.34 -5.41
CA ARG A 2 3.34 -11.45 -6.33
C ARG A 2 3.69 -10.03 -5.91
N HIS A 3 4.72 -9.46 -6.53
CA HIS A 3 5.11 -8.09 -6.26
C HIS A 3 3.98 -7.16 -6.68
N SER A 4 3.52 -6.31 -5.77
CA SER A 4 2.53 -5.28 -6.11
C SER A 4 3.19 -4.28 -7.08
N GLU A 5 2.42 -3.74 -8.03
CA GLU A 5 2.95 -2.77 -9.01
C GLU A 5 3.56 -1.54 -8.30
N LEU A 6 3.06 -1.19 -7.12
CA LEU A 6 3.67 -0.20 -6.23
C LEU A 6 5.07 -0.59 -5.74
N GLU A 7 5.34 -1.84 -5.38
CA GLU A 7 6.69 -2.28 -5.00
C GLU A 7 7.65 -2.16 -6.18
N ARG A 8 7.17 -2.54 -7.38
CA ARG A 8 7.93 -2.40 -8.61
C ARG A 8 8.24 -0.93 -8.90
N LEU A 9 7.28 -0.04 -8.68
CA LEU A 9 7.43 1.40 -8.84
C LEU A 9 8.44 1.98 -7.84
N VAL A 10 8.42 1.54 -6.58
CA VAL A 10 9.44 1.89 -5.59
C VAL A 10 10.80 1.37 -6.03
N CYS A 11 10.93 0.09 -6.39
CA CYS A 11 12.19 -0.47 -6.88
C CYS A 11 12.76 0.29 -8.08
N ALA A 12 11.91 0.67 -9.05
CA ALA A 12 12.29 1.49 -10.20
C ALA A 12 12.84 2.86 -9.78
N GLY A 13 12.22 3.53 -8.80
CA GLY A 13 12.73 4.76 -8.21
C GLY A 13 14.02 4.57 -7.41
N ALA A 14 14.21 3.41 -6.77
CA ALA A 14 15.42 3.14 -6.01
C ALA A 14 16.65 2.95 -6.92
N ILE A 15 16.47 2.31 -8.08
CA ILE A 15 17.56 2.04 -9.03
C ILE A 15 17.82 3.19 -10.01
N ASN A 16 16.86 4.11 -10.18
CA ASN A 16 16.97 5.19 -11.16
C ASN A 16 16.68 6.56 -10.54
N SER A 17 17.75 7.33 -10.32
CA SER A 17 17.71 8.67 -9.74
C SER A 17 16.89 9.67 -10.56
N GLN A 18 16.87 9.54 -11.89
CA GLN A 18 16.09 10.42 -12.77
C GLN A 18 14.60 10.12 -12.64
N PHE A 19 14.24 8.84 -12.65
CA PHE A 19 12.85 8.41 -12.42
C PHE A 19 12.39 8.81 -11.02
N ARG A 20 13.23 8.65 -10.00
CA ARG A 20 12.97 9.12 -8.63
C ARG A 20 12.64 10.61 -8.58
N ALA A 21 13.42 11.46 -9.25
CA ALA A 21 13.16 12.89 -9.26
C ALA A 21 11.81 13.23 -9.93
N GLN A 22 11.43 12.49 -10.98
CA GLN A 22 10.12 12.63 -11.60
C GLN A 22 9.00 12.13 -10.70
N LEU A 23 9.19 10.99 -10.05
CA LEU A 23 8.25 10.37 -9.12
C LEU A 23 7.96 11.27 -7.91
N LEU A 24 8.99 11.98 -7.40
CA LEU A 24 8.83 12.92 -6.30
C LEU A 24 8.17 14.24 -6.72
N ARG A 25 8.37 14.68 -7.97
CA ARG A 25 7.66 15.85 -8.51
C ARG A 25 6.20 15.56 -8.79
N ASP A 26 5.94 14.44 -9.44
CA ASP A 26 4.61 14.04 -9.87
C ASP A 26 4.50 12.51 -9.92
N PRO A 27 4.12 11.87 -8.80
CA PRO A 27 4.09 10.42 -8.72
C PRO A 27 3.07 9.81 -9.69
N ARG A 28 2.00 10.56 -9.97
CA ARG A 28 0.93 10.14 -10.88
C ARG A 28 1.45 10.10 -12.31
N ARG A 29 2.02 11.21 -12.77
CA ARG A 29 2.56 11.32 -14.12
C ARG A 29 3.73 10.38 -14.36
N ALA A 30 4.60 10.17 -13.37
CA ALA A 30 5.69 9.22 -13.46
C ALA A 30 5.19 7.76 -13.58
N ALA A 31 4.11 7.41 -12.88
CA ALA A 31 3.48 6.10 -13.02
C ALA A 31 2.78 5.93 -14.39
N GLU A 32 2.16 6.99 -14.93
CA GLU A 32 1.53 6.97 -16.27
C GLU A 32 2.55 6.86 -17.40
N ILE A 33 3.67 7.58 -17.31
CA ILE A 33 4.77 7.50 -18.28
C ILE A 33 5.38 6.08 -18.29
N GLY A 34 5.35 5.41 -17.14
CA GLY A 34 5.94 4.10 -16.96
C GLY A 34 7.47 4.16 -16.81
N PHE A 35 8.05 2.99 -16.61
CA PHE A 35 9.49 2.81 -16.45
C PHE A 35 10.02 1.91 -17.57
N PHE A 36 11.00 2.40 -18.34
CA PHE A 36 11.58 1.67 -19.48
C PHE A 36 10.56 1.23 -20.55
N GLY A 37 9.49 2.00 -20.74
CA GLY A 37 8.42 1.67 -21.69
C GLY A 37 7.42 0.63 -21.18
N GLN A 38 7.53 0.20 -19.91
CA GLN A 38 6.48 -0.55 -19.23
C GLN A 38 5.73 0.37 -18.27
N GLY A 39 4.43 0.57 -18.55
CA GLY A 39 3.51 1.21 -17.62
C GLY A 39 3.29 0.34 -16.38
N PHE A 40 2.89 0.98 -15.28
CA PHE A 40 2.49 0.27 -14.07
C PHE A 40 0.98 0.00 -14.11
N ALA A 41 0.56 -1.24 -13.89
CA ALA A 41 -0.84 -1.64 -13.87
C ALA A 41 -1.47 -1.36 -12.49
N LEU A 42 -1.49 -0.10 -12.09
CA LEU A 42 -2.02 0.35 -10.80
C LEU A 42 -3.55 0.40 -10.83
N ASN A 43 -4.18 -0.10 -9.76
CA ASN A 43 -5.61 -0.01 -9.52
C ASN A 43 -6.00 1.38 -9.00
N GLN A 44 -7.31 1.66 -8.98
CA GLN A 44 -7.83 2.96 -8.53
C GLN A 44 -7.37 3.33 -7.11
N ASP A 45 -7.38 2.39 -6.15
CA ASP A 45 -6.88 2.64 -4.79
C ASP A 45 -5.40 3.06 -4.78
N GLU A 46 -4.60 2.46 -5.66
CA GLU A 46 -3.16 2.72 -5.77
C GLU A 46 -2.90 4.10 -6.41
N TRP A 47 -3.73 4.48 -7.38
CA TRP A 47 -3.72 5.84 -7.96
C TRP A 47 -4.12 6.90 -6.94
N GLU A 48 -5.13 6.63 -6.12
CA GLU A 48 -5.53 7.53 -5.03
C GLU A 48 -4.41 7.66 -4.00
N LEU A 49 -3.78 6.54 -3.60
CA LEU A 49 -2.61 6.56 -2.73
C LEU A 49 -1.51 7.45 -3.31
N LEU A 50 -1.11 7.26 -4.57
CA LEU A 50 -0.08 8.10 -5.21
C LEU A 50 -0.45 9.58 -5.21
N SER A 51 -1.75 9.91 -5.37
CA SER A 51 -2.23 11.29 -5.30
C SER A 51 -2.21 11.87 -3.88
N THR A 52 -2.30 11.04 -2.84
CA THR A 52 -2.22 11.45 -1.43
C THR A 52 -0.78 11.54 -0.92
N ILE A 53 0.16 10.79 -1.51
CA ILE A 53 1.56 10.80 -1.09
C ILE A 53 2.20 12.12 -1.50
N ARG A 54 2.50 12.96 -0.51
CA ARG A 54 3.39 14.13 -0.63
C ARG A 54 4.70 13.87 0.09
N ALA A 55 5.60 13.16 -0.56
CA ALA A 55 6.92 12.88 -0.02
C ALA A 55 7.93 13.91 -0.50
N GLN A 56 8.66 14.53 0.44
CA GLN A 56 9.82 15.38 0.11
C GLN A 56 11.01 14.54 -0.34
N ASP A 57 11.06 13.28 0.10
CA ASP A 57 12.16 12.35 -0.13
C ASP A 57 11.66 10.96 -0.51
N PHE A 58 12.47 10.25 -1.29
CA PHE A 58 12.16 8.90 -1.74
C PHE A 58 12.03 7.90 -0.58
N SER A 59 12.77 8.07 0.51
CA SER A 59 12.63 7.22 1.69
C SER A 59 11.27 7.36 2.36
N GLN A 60 10.71 8.58 2.39
CA GLN A 60 9.35 8.84 2.88
C GLN A 60 8.30 8.23 1.95
N PHE A 61 8.53 8.34 0.64
CA PHE A 61 7.68 7.73 -0.39
C PHE A 61 7.64 6.20 -0.24
N ALA A 62 8.80 5.56 -0.17
CA ALA A 62 8.93 4.12 -0.01
C ALA A 62 8.29 3.62 1.30
N ARG A 63 8.44 4.37 2.41
CA ARG A 63 7.78 4.04 3.68
C ARG A 63 6.26 4.08 3.59
N GLN A 64 5.67 5.12 2.99
CA GLN A 64 4.22 5.22 2.85
C GLN A 64 3.65 4.10 2.00
N ILE A 65 4.31 3.79 0.87
CA ILE A 65 3.91 2.65 0.03
C ILE A 65 4.05 1.33 0.81
N GLY A 66 5.16 1.12 1.50
CA GLY A 66 5.36 -0.08 2.31
C GLY A 66 4.29 -0.25 3.40
N GLN A 67 3.92 0.83 4.08
CA GLN A 67 2.84 0.84 5.08
C GLN A 67 1.47 0.55 4.46
N TRP A 68 1.19 1.11 3.28
CA TRP A 68 -0.08 0.87 2.59
C TRP A 68 -0.19 -0.57 2.09
N ILE A 69 0.89 -1.11 1.54
CA ILE A 69 0.97 -2.51 1.11
C ILE A 69 0.79 -3.42 2.33
N ASP A 70 1.52 -3.16 3.42
CA ASP A 70 1.38 -3.93 4.65
C ASP A 70 -0.06 -3.87 5.17
N PHE A 71 -0.68 -2.69 5.24
CA PHE A 71 -2.08 -2.53 5.65
C PHE A 71 -3.04 -3.36 4.78
N ARG A 72 -2.87 -3.34 3.44
CA ARG A 72 -3.68 -4.15 2.50
C ARG A 72 -3.42 -5.65 2.64
N GLN A 73 -2.23 -6.07 3.05
CA GLN A 73 -1.89 -7.48 3.28
C GLN A 73 -2.32 -7.96 4.69
N HIS A 74 -2.21 -7.12 5.71
CA HIS A 74 -2.60 -7.38 7.10
C HIS A 74 -4.12 -7.37 7.31
N GLY A 75 -4.87 -6.62 6.50
CA GLY A 75 -6.34 -6.71 6.46
C GLY A 75 -6.89 -8.10 6.13
N ARG A 76 -6.05 -9.05 5.69
CA ARG A 76 -6.40 -10.46 5.49
C ARG A 76 -5.97 -11.43 6.60
N ASN A 77 -5.18 -11.00 7.60
CA ASN A 77 -4.67 -11.90 8.66
C ASN A 77 -5.18 -11.60 10.07
N VAL A 78 -5.91 -10.50 10.31
CA VAL A 78 -6.34 -10.10 11.67
C VAL A 78 -7.57 -10.86 12.20
N THR A 79 -8.18 -11.76 11.44
CA THR A 79 -9.37 -12.49 11.90
C THR A 79 -9.15 -13.93 12.36
N GLU A 80 -8.04 -14.63 12.06
CA GLU A 80 -7.91 -16.02 12.55
C GLU A 80 -7.09 -16.16 13.84
N SER A 81 -5.97 -15.44 13.95
CA SER A 81 -5.09 -15.57 15.13
C SER A 81 -5.65 -14.83 16.34
N THR A 82 -6.33 -13.70 16.15
CA THR A 82 -6.99 -12.95 17.23
C THR A 82 -8.27 -13.65 17.72
N LEU A 83 -9.04 -14.27 16.81
CA LEU A 83 -10.24 -15.01 17.20
C LEU A 83 -9.93 -16.35 17.90
N LYS A 84 -8.80 -17.01 17.56
CA LYS A 84 -8.39 -18.25 18.25
C LYS A 84 -7.75 -18.01 19.62
N GLN A 85 -7.15 -16.84 19.85
CA GLN A 85 -6.51 -16.53 21.13
C GLN A 85 -7.50 -15.97 22.18
N LEU A 86 -8.63 -15.40 21.76
CA LEU A 86 -9.65 -14.85 22.65
C LEU A 86 -10.78 -15.85 23.01
N ALA A 87 -10.84 -17.02 22.37
CA ALA A 87 -11.88 -18.03 22.61
C ALA A 87 -11.56 -19.02 23.75
N LEU A 88 -10.38 -18.91 24.39
CA LEU A 88 -9.95 -19.84 25.43
C LEU A 88 -9.99 -19.27 26.86
N ALA A 89 -10.36 -18.00 27.03
CA ALA A 89 -10.39 -17.35 28.34
C ALA A 89 -11.72 -16.62 28.55
N ASP A 90 -12.54 -17.24 29.39
CA ASP A 90 -13.60 -16.63 30.18
C ASP A 90 -14.90 -16.27 29.46
N GLY A 91 -15.99 -16.89 29.93
CA GLY A 91 -17.33 -16.68 29.39
C GLY A 91 -17.82 -15.26 29.62
N GLY A 92 -18.31 -14.61 28.56
CA GLY A 92 -18.96 -13.31 28.64
C GLY A 92 -19.26 -12.70 27.27
N TYR A 93 -20.49 -12.86 26.79
CA TYR A 93 -21.10 -12.11 25.67
C TYR A 93 -21.62 -10.73 26.22
N PRO A 94 -22.15 -9.71 25.48
CA PRO A 94 -22.11 -9.21 24.07
C PRO A 94 -21.77 -7.67 24.04
N PRO A 95 -22.23 -6.71 23.15
CA PRO A 95 -23.09 -6.72 21.94
C PRO A 95 -22.62 -5.87 20.74
N ALA A 96 -23.45 -5.87 19.69
CA ALA A 96 -23.51 -4.92 18.57
C ALA A 96 -22.65 -5.23 17.33
N VAL A 97 -23.08 -6.26 16.58
CA VAL A 97 -23.20 -6.10 15.12
C VAL A 97 -24.40 -5.19 14.87
N GLN A 98 -24.13 -3.90 14.72
CA GLN A 98 -25.00 -2.96 13.99
C GLN A 98 -24.13 -1.94 13.24
N ALA A 99 -24.65 -1.51 12.08
CA ALA A 99 -24.12 -0.57 11.08
C ALA A 99 -23.22 -1.21 9.99
N SER A 100 -23.55 -1.24 8.70
CA SER A 100 -24.60 -0.56 7.93
C SER A 100 -24.83 -1.23 6.57
N MET A 101 -26.11 -1.18 6.14
CA MET A 101 -26.70 -1.32 4.78
C MET A 101 -26.58 -2.65 4.03
#